data_AF-A0A0L0LB36-F1
#
_entry.id   AF-A0A0L0LB36-F1
#
_cell.length_a   1.000
_cell.length_b   1.000
_cell.length_c   1.000
_cell.angle_alpha   90.00
_cell.angle_beta   90.00
_cell.angle_gamma   90.00
#
_symmetry.space_group_name_H-M   'P 1'
#
loop_
_entity.id
_entity.type
_entity.pdbx_description
1 polymer ?
#
loop_
_entity_poly.entity_id
_entity_poly.type
_entity_poly.pdbx_seq_one_letter_code
_entity_poly.pdbx_strand_id
1 'polypeptide(L)'
;MDEYSMNFVRTILIVVLISLFFSFLNKKSQSKPEVLNGEVTLRYSALFEILGWMVLVPILIISIGGFVSSTTVIAKLGFIVFFLIFASMGAYLILIRRNSYTKITDQGISNSGIFCRIKEIEWSNIKEVSFSPASKALTISDGKNKISLSTLMTGFTTLVDTLQQKVDPAIVGSLVKDIDKFKQARGF
;
A
#
# COMPACT_ATOMS: atom_id res chain seq x y z
N MET A 1 -19.13 -25.62 34.83
CA MET A 1 -19.07 -24.89 33.55
C MET A 1 -18.11 -25.70 32.69
N ASP A 2 -18.66 -26.53 31.81
CA ASP A 2 -17.89 -27.61 31.21
C ASP A 2 -16.92 -27.06 30.17
N GLU A 3 -15.77 -27.71 30.01
CA GLU A 3 -14.68 -27.27 29.12
C GLU A 3 -15.17 -26.97 27.68
N TYR A 4 -16.16 -27.73 27.21
CA TYR A 4 -16.84 -27.49 25.94
C TYR A 4 -17.56 -26.14 25.85
N SER A 5 -18.28 -25.75 26.91
CA SER A 5 -19.00 -24.47 26.96
C SER A 5 -18.04 -23.27 26.97
N MET A 6 -16.89 -23.41 27.63
CA MET A 6 -15.86 -22.38 27.71
C MET A 6 -15.11 -22.21 26.37
N ASN A 7 -14.82 -23.30 25.67
CA ASN A 7 -14.23 -23.28 24.34
C ASN A 7 -15.20 -22.71 23.27
N PHE A 8 -16.50 -23.00 23.39
CA PHE A 8 -17.51 -22.46 22.50
C PHE A 8 -17.68 -20.95 22.65
N VAL A 9 -17.80 -20.45 23.89
CA VAL A 9 -17.87 -19.00 24.17
C VAL A 9 -16.61 -18.29 23.66
N ARG A 10 -15.43 -18.86 23.89
CA ARG A 10 -14.15 -18.30 23.40
C ARG A 10 -14.11 -18.21 21.88
N THR A 11 -14.63 -19.21 21.18
CA THR A 11 -14.67 -19.24 19.71
C THR A 11 -15.60 -18.17 19.16
N ILE A 12 -16.81 -18.02 19.73
CA ILE A 12 -17.74 -16.95 19.34
C ILE A 12 -17.11 -15.57 19.57
N LEU A 13 -16.46 -15.38 20.72
CA LEU A 13 -15.82 -14.11 21.07
C LEU A 13 -14.68 -13.76 20.09
N ILE A 14 -13.89 -14.76 19.67
CA ILE A 14 -12.85 -14.59 18.64
C ILE A 14 -13.47 -14.20 17.29
N VAL A 15 -14.53 -14.87 16.85
CA VAL A 15 -15.21 -14.56 15.58
C VAL A 15 -15.77 -13.13 15.59
N VAL A 16 -16.42 -12.72 16.69
CA VAL A 16 -16.95 -11.35 16.84
C VAL A 16 -15.82 -10.31 16.81
N LEU A 17 -14.72 -10.57 17.51
CA LEU A 17 -13.54 -9.68 17.49
C LEU A 17 -12.93 -9.57 16.08
N ILE A 18 -12.82 -10.69 15.36
CA ILE A 18 -12.33 -10.72 13.98
C ILE A 18 -13.26 -9.90 13.07
N SER A 19 -14.58 -10.09 13.16
CA SER A 19 -15.55 -9.34 12.37
C SER A 19 -15.51 -7.84 12.65
N LEU A 20 -15.42 -7.43 13.92
CA LEU A 20 -15.27 -6.03 14.31
C LEU A 20 -13.96 -5.44 13.77
N PHE A 21 -12.88 -6.21 13.86
CA PHE A 21 -11.59 -5.81 13.33
C PHE A 21 -11.64 -5.62 11.81
N PHE A 22 -12.20 -6.56 11.05
CA PHE A 22 -12.40 -6.41 9.60
C PHE A 22 -13.28 -5.21 9.25
N SER A 23 -14.35 -4.96 10.02
CA SER A 23 -15.17 -3.77 9.83
C SER A 23 -14.40 -2.47 10.07
N PHE A 24 -13.53 -2.44 11.09
CA PHE A 24 -12.65 -1.31 11.37
C PHE A 24 -11.61 -1.10 10.26
N LEU A 25 -11.02 -2.19 9.75
CA LEU A 25 -10.11 -2.17 8.61
C LEU A 25 -10.77 -1.59 7.36
N ASN A 26 -11.99 -2.02 7.04
CA ASN A 26 -12.73 -1.52 5.89
C ASN A 26 -13.00 -0.02 6.00
N LYS A 27 -13.38 0.45 7.19
CA LYS A 27 -13.62 1.88 7.44
C LYS A 27 -12.34 2.71 7.30
N LYS A 28 -11.20 2.21 7.78
CA LYS A 28 -9.90 2.89 7.68
C LYS A 28 -9.26 2.77 6.29
N SER A 29 -9.65 1.75 5.52
CA SER A 29 -9.23 1.55 4.14
C SER A 29 -9.87 2.55 3.17
N GLN A 30 -11.07 3.03 3.48
CA GLN A 30 -11.71 4.13 2.77
C GLN A 30 -11.15 5.49 3.19
N SER A 31 -9.83 5.60 3.40
CA SER A 31 -9.20 6.90 3.54
C SER A 31 -9.52 7.68 2.27
N LYS A 32 -10.24 8.79 2.38
CA LYS A 32 -10.42 9.72 1.27
C LYS A 32 -9.05 10.35 0.96
N PRO A 33 -8.75 10.70 -0.30
CA PRO A 33 -7.53 11.43 -0.61
C PRO A 33 -7.45 12.70 0.27
N GLU A 34 -6.30 12.92 0.89
CA GLU A 34 -6.06 14.13 1.68
C GLU A 34 -5.92 15.30 0.70
N VAL A 35 -6.90 16.20 0.70
CA VAL A 35 -6.87 17.45 -0.04
C VAL A 35 -6.45 18.54 0.94
N LEU A 36 -5.20 18.98 0.84
CA LEU A 36 -4.66 20.09 1.63
C LEU A 36 -4.30 21.22 0.67
N ASN A 37 -4.94 22.38 0.83
CA ASN A 37 -4.63 23.61 0.07
C ASN A 37 -4.65 23.46 -1.47
N GLY A 38 -5.57 22.64 -2.01
CA GLY A 38 -5.64 22.39 -3.45
C GLY A 38 -4.64 21.33 -3.96
N GLU A 39 -3.73 20.84 -3.12
CA GLU A 39 -2.87 19.70 -3.42
C GLU A 39 -3.60 18.39 -3.11
N VAL A 40 -3.68 17.49 -4.09
CA VAL A 40 -4.21 16.14 -3.88
C VAL A 40 -3.05 15.22 -3.54
N THR A 41 -3.02 14.71 -2.30
CA THR A 41 -2.00 13.75 -1.87
C THR A 41 -2.53 12.32 -1.95
N LEU A 42 -1.96 11.55 -2.87
CA LEU A 42 -2.16 10.11 -2.98
C LEU A 42 -1.21 9.39 -2.02
N ARG A 43 -1.77 8.44 -1.28
CA ARG A 43 -1.00 7.57 -0.39
C ARG A 43 -1.54 6.15 -0.45
N TYR A 44 -0.73 5.16 -0.06
CA TYR A 44 -1.25 3.81 0.15
C TYR A 44 -2.32 3.80 1.24
N SER A 45 -3.24 2.84 1.19
CA SER A 45 -4.26 2.68 2.23
C SER A 45 -3.63 2.34 3.58
N ALA A 46 -4.29 2.74 4.68
CA ALA A 46 -3.89 2.35 6.04
C ALA A 46 -3.83 0.83 6.24
N LEU A 47 -4.47 0.03 5.37
CA LEU A 47 -4.36 -1.42 5.37
C LEU A 47 -2.91 -1.92 5.32
N PHE A 48 -2.03 -1.27 4.55
CA PHE A 48 -0.64 -1.67 4.44
C PHE A 48 0.09 -1.56 5.79
N GLU A 49 -0.13 -0.47 6.52
CA GLU A 49 0.45 -0.30 7.85
C GLU A 49 -0.11 -1.32 8.85
N ILE A 50 -1.41 -1.61 8.79
CA ILE A 50 -2.04 -2.56 9.71
C ILE A 50 -1.56 -3.99 9.43
N LEU A 51 -1.47 -4.39 8.15
CA LEU A 51 -0.89 -5.66 7.75
C LEU A 51 0.57 -5.76 8.19
N GLY A 52 1.33 -4.67 8.05
CA GLY A 52 2.70 -4.60 8.54
C GLY A 52 2.80 -4.89 10.03
N TRP A 53 1.99 -4.23 10.86
CA TRP A 53 1.94 -4.50 12.31
C TRP A 53 1.42 -5.91 12.64
N MET A 54 0.45 -6.43 11.89
CA MET A 54 -0.08 -7.78 12.07
C MET A 54 0.97 -8.86 11.77
N VAL A 55 1.97 -8.57 10.92
CA VAL A 55 3.12 -9.45 10.72
C VAL A 55 4.16 -9.23 11.81
N LEU A 56 4.47 -7.98 12.14
CA LEU A 56 5.59 -7.60 13.00
C LEU A 56 5.37 -7.95 14.48
N VAL A 57 4.15 -7.83 15.00
CA VAL A 57 3.86 -8.14 16.42
C VAL A 57 3.94 -9.65 16.70
N PRO A 58 3.25 -10.53 15.94
CA PRO A 58 3.31 -11.97 16.18
C PRO A 58 4.70 -12.55 15.92
N ILE A 59 5.41 -12.09 14.87
CA ILE A 59 6.76 -12.58 14.60
C ILE A 59 7.71 -12.25 15.75
N LEU A 60 7.59 -11.06 16.34
CA LEU A 60 8.38 -10.66 17.49
C LEU A 60 8.14 -11.61 18.68
N ILE A 61 6.86 -11.90 18.98
CA ILE A 61 6.49 -12.80 20.09
C ILE A 61 7.03 -14.22 19.84
N ILE A 62 6.81 -14.76 18.64
CA ILE A 62 7.24 -16.13 18.28
C ILE A 62 8.77 -16.23 18.32
N SER A 63 9.47 -15.24 17.76
CA SER A 63 10.93 -15.27 17.70
C SER A 63 11.57 -15.10 19.08
N ILE A 64 11.03 -14.25 19.96
CA ILE A 64 11.52 -14.12 21.34
C ILE A 64 11.25 -15.41 22.12
N GLY A 65 10.02 -15.94 22.06
CA GLY A 65 9.67 -17.18 22.73
C GLY A 65 10.54 -18.35 22.27
N GLY A 66 10.67 -18.52 20.96
CA GLY A 66 11.54 -19.54 20.36
C GLY A 66 13.01 -19.38 20.75
N PHE A 67 13.52 -18.15 20.77
CA PHE A 67 14.91 -17.87 21.16
C PHE A 67 15.18 -18.20 22.64
N VAL A 68 14.26 -17.83 23.54
CA VAL A 68 14.38 -18.09 24.99
C VAL A 68 14.23 -19.57 25.30
N SER A 69 13.31 -20.27 24.63
CA SER A 69 13.08 -21.70 24.86
C SER A 69 14.12 -22.62 24.20
N SER A 70 14.89 -22.12 23.22
CA SER A 70 15.89 -22.92 22.51
C SER A 70 17.15 -23.15 23.33
N THR A 71 17.58 -24.40 23.45
CA THR A 71 18.83 -24.78 24.13
C THR A 71 20.05 -24.78 23.20
N THR A 72 19.85 -24.99 21.89
CA THR A 72 20.93 -25.08 20.91
C THR A 72 21.18 -23.74 20.21
N VAL A 73 22.46 -23.47 19.90
CA VAL A 73 22.87 -22.25 19.19
C VAL A 73 22.27 -22.18 17.78
N ILE A 74 22.16 -23.33 17.11
CA ILE A 74 21.61 -23.44 15.76
C ILE A 74 20.13 -23.04 15.73
N ALA A 75 19.33 -23.51 16.70
CA ALA A 75 17.93 -23.13 16.81
C ALA A 75 17.76 -21.62 17.07
N LYS A 76 18.58 -21.05 17.96
CA LYS A 76 18.60 -19.60 18.23
C LYS A 76 18.90 -18.78 16.99
N LEU A 77 19.90 -19.19 16.20
CA LEU A 77 20.21 -18.56 14.90
C LEU A 77 19.03 -18.68 13.92
N GLY A 78 18.37 -19.83 13.88
CA GLY A 78 17.16 -20.03 13.08
C GLY A 78 16.05 -19.02 13.40
N PHE A 79 15.76 -18.78 14.68
CA PHE A 79 14.77 -17.79 15.10
C PHE A 79 15.16 -16.35 14.78
N ILE A 80 16.46 -16.02 14.82
CA ILE A 80 16.97 -14.69 14.42
C ILE A 80 16.78 -14.49 12.92
N VAL A 81 17.17 -15.45 12.09
CA VAL A 81 17.02 -15.35 10.62
C VAL A 81 15.55 -15.27 10.25
N PHE A 82 14.72 -16.12 10.87
CA PHE A 82 13.27 -16.09 10.71
C PHE A 82 12.70 -14.71 11.08
N PHE A 83 13.10 -14.16 12.23
CA PHE A 83 12.69 -12.82 12.64
C PHE A 83 13.07 -11.78 11.58
N LEU A 84 14.32 -11.75 11.13
CA LEU A 84 14.81 -10.74 10.20
C LEU A 84 14.05 -10.76 8.87
N ILE A 85 13.78 -11.94 8.31
CA ILE A 85 13.03 -12.07 7.06
C ILE A 85 11.62 -11.48 7.21
N PHE A 86 10.87 -11.93 8.21
CA PHE A 86 9.47 -11.50 8.37
C PHE A 86 9.34 -10.08 8.92
N ALA A 87 10.26 -9.65 9.79
CA ALA A 87 10.33 -8.27 10.27
C ALA A 87 10.66 -7.31 9.13
N SER A 88 11.55 -7.67 8.20
CA SER A 88 11.84 -6.84 7.02
C SER A 88 10.60 -6.66 6.14
N MET A 89 9.79 -7.71 5.96
CA MET A 89 8.54 -7.64 5.21
C MET A 89 7.48 -6.77 5.91
N GLY A 90 7.31 -6.95 7.23
CA GLY A 90 6.40 -6.11 8.02
C GLY A 90 6.81 -4.63 8.02
N ALA A 91 8.10 -4.37 8.20
CA ALA A 91 8.67 -3.02 8.16
C ALA A 91 8.50 -2.38 6.78
N TYR A 92 8.71 -3.13 5.69
CA TYR A 92 8.49 -2.65 4.33
C TYR A 92 7.04 -2.16 4.12
N LEU A 93 6.05 -2.92 4.59
CA LEU A 93 4.63 -2.55 4.51
C LEU A 93 4.28 -1.31 5.34
N ILE A 94 4.95 -1.08 6.46
CA ILE A 94 4.77 0.14 7.26
C ILE A 94 5.43 1.33 6.55
N LEU A 95 6.67 1.16 6.07
CA LEU A 95 7.43 2.21 5.39
C LEU A 95 6.79 2.64 4.08
N ILE A 96 6.21 1.71 3.30
CA ILE A 96 5.54 2.08 2.05
C ILE A 96 4.33 3.00 2.32
N ARG A 97 3.58 2.77 3.41
CA ARG A 97 2.46 3.64 3.78
C ARG A 97 2.90 5.02 4.29
N ARG A 98 3.95 5.04 5.11
CA ARG A 98 4.41 6.26 5.81
C ARG A 98 5.22 7.18 4.92
N ASN A 99 6.09 6.61 4.10
CA ASN A 99 7.06 7.39 3.34
C ASN A 99 6.65 7.57 1.87
N SER A 100 5.90 6.62 1.29
CA SER A 100 5.51 6.74 -0.11
C SER A 100 4.23 7.54 -0.28
N TYR A 101 4.35 8.70 -0.90
CA TYR A 101 3.22 9.55 -1.24
C TYR A 101 3.46 10.23 -2.58
N THR A 102 2.37 10.59 -3.25
CA THR A 102 2.42 11.36 -4.48
C THR A 102 1.55 12.58 -4.33
N LYS A 103 2.11 13.75 -4.57
CA LYS A 103 1.40 15.01 -4.59
C LYS A 103 1.11 15.41 -6.03
N ILE A 104 -0.15 15.75 -6.28
CA ILE A 104 -0.58 16.41 -7.51
C ILE A 104 -0.70 17.89 -7.18
N THR A 105 0.02 18.71 -7.93
CA THR A 105 -0.04 20.17 -7.84
C THR A 105 -0.49 20.75 -9.19
N ASP A 106 -0.76 22.06 -9.23
CA ASP A 106 -1.13 22.72 -10.47
C ASP A 106 -0.01 22.70 -11.53
N GLN A 107 1.24 22.63 -11.08
CA GLN A 107 2.43 22.67 -11.94
C GLN A 107 2.90 21.28 -12.38
N GLY A 108 2.67 20.24 -11.56
CA GLY A 108 3.14 18.90 -11.89
C GLY A 108 2.76 17.83 -10.89
N ILE A 109 3.54 16.75 -10.93
CA ILE A 109 3.42 15.62 -10.03
C ILE A 109 4.74 15.39 -9.30
N SER A 110 4.67 15.27 -7.99
CA SER A 110 5.80 14.97 -7.12
C SER A 110 5.58 13.63 -6.43
N ASN A 111 6.52 12.70 -6.54
CA ASN A 111 6.47 11.39 -5.91
C ASN A 111 7.62 11.24 -4.92
N SER A 112 7.28 10.91 -3.68
CA SER A 112 8.22 10.45 -2.68
C SER A 112 8.18 8.92 -2.62
N GLY A 113 9.33 8.28 -2.77
CA GLY A 113 9.47 6.83 -2.61
C GLY A 113 9.66 6.40 -1.15
N ILE A 114 9.81 5.09 -0.93
CA ILE A 114 10.01 4.49 0.42
C ILE A 114 11.24 5.07 1.14
N PHE A 115 12.28 5.42 0.37
CA PHE A 115 13.52 6.04 0.88
C PHE A 115 13.45 7.58 0.93
N CYS A 116 12.25 8.16 0.91
CA CYS A 116 12.01 9.61 0.92
C CYS A 116 12.67 10.39 -0.24
N ARG A 117 13.15 9.70 -1.28
CA ARG A 117 13.65 10.34 -2.50
C ARG A 117 12.47 10.94 -3.25
N ILE A 118 12.52 12.25 -3.46
CA ILE A 118 11.50 13.01 -4.16
C ILE A 118 11.89 13.10 -5.64
N LYS A 119 10.94 12.78 -6.51
CA LYS A 119 11.03 13.00 -7.96
C LYS A 119 9.86 13.88 -8.37
N GLU A 120 10.13 14.89 -9.18
CA GLU A 120 9.12 15.82 -9.65
C GLU A 120 9.13 15.88 -11.17
N ILE A 121 7.94 15.91 -11.76
CA ILE A 121 7.73 16.03 -13.21
C ILE A 121 6.64 17.08 -13.42
N GLU A 122 6.96 18.17 -14.13
CA GLU A 122 5.98 19.17 -14.56
C GLU A 122 5.05 18.60 -15.64
N TRP A 123 3.79 19.03 -15.68
CA TRP A 123 2.81 18.54 -16.65
C TRP A 123 3.27 18.74 -18.10
N SER A 124 3.89 19.89 -18.39
CA SER A 124 4.43 20.26 -19.70
C SER A 124 5.57 19.37 -20.18
N ASN A 125 6.28 18.72 -19.25
CA ASN A 125 7.47 17.92 -19.55
C ASN A 125 7.15 16.43 -19.71
N ILE A 126 5.91 16.00 -19.48
CA ILE A 126 5.50 14.62 -19.63
C ILE A 126 5.56 14.24 -21.11
N LYS A 127 6.34 13.19 -21.42
CA LYS A 127 6.50 12.64 -22.77
C LYS A 127 5.79 11.32 -22.95
N GLU A 128 5.70 10.54 -21.88
CA GLU A 128 5.13 9.21 -21.93
C GLU A 128 4.32 8.93 -20.66
N VAL A 129 3.13 8.39 -20.86
CA VAL A 129 2.32 7.81 -19.79
C VAL A 129 1.93 6.40 -20.23
N SER A 130 2.23 5.40 -19.41
CA SER A 130 1.92 4.00 -19.72
C SER A 130 1.30 3.30 -18.53
N PHE A 131 0.32 2.44 -18.79
CA PHE A 131 -0.31 1.60 -17.79
C PHE A 131 0.05 0.14 -18.04
N SER A 132 0.49 -0.57 -17.00
CA SER A 132 0.74 -2.00 -17.07
C SER A 132 -0.32 -2.75 -16.28
N PRO A 133 -1.25 -3.46 -16.94
CA PRO A 133 -2.27 -4.26 -16.26
C PRO A 133 -1.67 -5.36 -15.37
N ALA A 134 -0.53 -5.93 -15.79
CA ALA A 134 0.17 -6.99 -15.08
C ALA A 134 0.74 -6.51 -13.74
N SER A 135 1.43 -5.37 -13.72
CA SER A 135 1.99 -4.79 -12.49
C SER A 135 1.01 -3.88 -11.75
N LYS A 136 -0.15 -3.59 -12.35
CA LYS A 136 -1.20 -2.72 -11.80
C LYS A 136 -0.64 -1.34 -11.44
N ALA A 137 0.27 -0.84 -12.27
CA ALA A 137 1.00 0.39 -12.06
C ALA A 137 0.92 1.31 -13.28
N LEU A 138 0.76 2.59 -12.99
CA LEU A 138 0.83 3.70 -13.93
C LEU A 138 2.23 4.29 -13.89
N THR A 139 2.86 4.43 -15.05
CA THR A 139 4.17 5.02 -15.20
C THR A 139 4.04 6.36 -15.92
N ILE A 140 4.69 7.39 -15.39
CA ILE A 140 4.80 8.73 -15.99
C ILE A 140 6.30 9.03 -16.18
N SER A 141 6.68 9.54 -17.35
CA SER A 141 8.07 9.82 -17.71
C SER A 141 8.21 11.12 -18.50
N ASP A 142 9.26 11.88 -18.20
CA ASP A 142 9.74 13.05 -18.97
C ASP A 142 10.94 12.69 -19.90
N GLY A 143 11.34 11.41 -19.89
CA GLY A 143 12.53 10.87 -20.57
C GLY A 143 13.80 10.82 -19.73
N LYS A 144 13.86 11.55 -18.61
CA LYS A 144 14.99 11.53 -17.64
C LYS A 144 14.58 10.90 -16.32
N ASN A 145 13.41 11.28 -15.83
CA ASN A 145 12.78 10.83 -14.61
C ASN A 145 11.60 9.92 -14.94
N LYS A 146 11.46 8.87 -14.13
CA LYS A 146 10.35 7.92 -14.18
C LYS A 146 9.70 7.83 -12.81
N ILE A 147 8.39 8.06 -12.78
CA ILE A 147 7.52 7.90 -11.62
C ILE A 147 6.57 6.73 -11.89
N SER A 148 6.51 5.76 -10.97
CA SER A 148 5.64 4.59 -11.07
C SER A 148 4.70 4.55 -9.87
N LEU A 149 3.40 4.46 -10.14
CA LEU A 149 2.32 4.66 -9.17
C LEU A 149 1.39 3.47 -9.20
N SER A 150 1.18 2.85 -8.04
CA SER A 150 0.28 1.70 -7.94
C SER A 150 -1.18 2.14 -7.96
N THR A 151 -2.03 1.34 -8.62
CA THR A 151 -3.50 1.45 -8.53
C THR A 151 -4.05 1.26 -7.11
N LEU A 152 -3.23 0.75 -6.18
CA LEU A 152 -3.60 0.57 -4.76
C LEU A 152 -3.45 1.86 -3.95
N MET A 153 -2.94 2.93 -4.54
CA MET A 153 -2.90 4.23 -3.88
C MET A 153 -4.30 4.83 -3.84
N THR A 154 -4.69 5.32 -2.67
CA THR A 154 -5.87 6.13 -2.48
C THR A 154 -5.78 7.39 -3.35
N GLY A 155 -6.86 7.69 -4.09
CA GLY A 155 -6.90 8.84 -5.02
C GLY A 155 -6.33 8.55 -6.40
N PHE A 156 -5.99 7.29 -6.73
CA PHE A 156 -5.50 6.92 -8.06
C PHE A 156 -6.44 7.35 -9.20
N THR A 157 -7.76 7.28 -9.00
CA THR A 157 -8.72 7.76 -10.01
C THR A 157 -8.58 9.26 -10.27
N THR A 158 -8.44 10.07 -9.23
CA THR A 158 -8.22 11.52 -9.33
C THR A 158 -6.96 11.86 -10.13
N LEU A 159 -5.90 11.06 -9.98
CA LEU A 159 -4.69 11.20 -10.80
C LEU A 159 -4.96 10.96 -12.28
N VAL A 160 -5.70 9.90 -12.61
CA VAL A 160 -6.07 9.59 -13.99
C VAL A 160 -6.88 10.72 -14.60
N ASP A 161 -7.86 11.23 -13.86
CA ASP A 161 -8.71 12.34 -14.30
C ASP A 161 -7.87 13.62 -14.52
N THR A 162 -6.90 13.89 -13.64
CA THR A 162 -6.01 15.05 -13.76
C THR A 162 -5.07 14.92 -14.97
N LEU A 163 -4.54 13.73 -15.23
CA LEU A 163 -3.71 13.46 -16.41
C LEU A 163 -4.49 13.72 -17.70
N GLN A 164 -5.76 13.30 -17.77
CA GLN A 164 -6.62 13.56 -18.94
C GLN A 164 -6.87 15.06 -19.15
N GLN A 165 -6.89 15.86 -18.08
CA GLN A 165 -7.14 17.29 -18.16
C GLN A 165 -5.89 18.13 -18.46
N LYS A 166 -4.71 17.70 -17.96
CA LYS A 166 -3.48 18.51 -17.96
C LYS A 166 -2.44 18.08 -18.99
N VAL A 167 -2.54 16.87 -19.55
CA VAL A 167 -1.56 16.31 -20.50
C VAL A 167 -2.18 16.16 -21.88
N ASP A 168 -1.34 16.29 -22.92
CA ASP A 168 -1.76 16.16 -24.32
C ASP A 168 -2.52 14.82 -24.55
N PRO A 169 -3.74 14.87 -25.11
CA PRO A 169 -4.51 13.68 -25.48
C PRO A 169 -3.76 12.68 -26.35
N ALA A 170 -2.79 13.12 -27.16
CA ALA A 170 -1.96 12.23 -27.97
C ALA A 170 -1.10 11.29 -27.10
N ILE A 171 -0.72 11.73 -25.89
CA ILE A 171 0.08 10.97 -24.93
C ILE A 171 -0.82 10.09 -24.04
N VAL A 172 -2.01 10.58 -23.66
CA VAL A 172 -2.92 9.90 -22.70
C VAL A 172 -3.95 9.00 -23.39
N GLY A 173 -4.17 9.12 -24.69
CA GLY A 173 -5.28 8.48 -25.40
C GLY A 173 -5.33 6.93 -25.32
N SER A 174 -4.18 6.25 -25.24
CA SER A 174 -4.11 4.81 -25.02
C SER A 174 -4.42 4.42 -23.57
N LEU A 175 -4.09 5.29 -22.62
CA LEU A 175 -4.23 5.08 -21.18
C LEU A 175 -5.68 4.90 -20.75
N VAL A 176 -6.58 5.72 -21.30
CA VAL A 176 -8.00 5.74 -20.91
C VAL A 176 -8.66 4.40 -21.24
N LYS A 177 -8.38 3.87 -22.44
CA LYS A 177 -8.90 2.56 -22.87
C LYS A 177 -8.43 1.42 -21.97
N ASP A 178 -7.15 1.45 -21.59
CA ASP A 178 -6.57 0.40 -20.74
C ASP A 178 -7.10 0.47 -19.30
N ILE A 179 -7.30 1.68 -18.77
CA ILE A 179 -7.83 1.89 -17.42
C ILE A 179 -9.33 1.59 -17.37
N ASP A 180 -10.12 1.95 -18.38
CA ASP A 180 -11.55 1.64 -18.42
C ASP A 180 -11.80 0.15 -18.57
N LYS A 181 -11.01 -0.54 -19.41
CA LYS A 181 -11.03 -2.01 -19.49
C LYS A 181 -10.66 -2.65 -18.15
N PHE A 182 -9.72 -2.07 -17.42
CA PHE A 182 -9.33 -2.54 -16.09
C PHE A 182 -10.39 -2.27 -15.01
N LYS A 183 -11.10 -1.13 -15.07
CA LYS A 183 -12.24 -0.81 -14.20
C LYS A 183 -13.39 -1.80 -14.42
N GLN A 184 -13.77 -2.04 -15.69
CA GLN A 184 -14.83 -2.98 -16.05
C GLN A 184 -14.52 -4.41 -15.60
N ALA A 185 -13.27 -4.86 -15.70
CA ALA A 185 -12.85 -6.20 -15.26
C ALA A 185 -12.89 -6.41 -13.73
N ARG A 186 -13.00 -5.34 -12.93
CA ARG A 186 -12.95 -5.40 -11.46
C ARG A 186 -14.25 -5.02 -10.75
N GLY A 187 -15.29 -4.62 -11.48
CA GLY A 187 -16.56 -4.22 -10.87
C GLY A 187 -16.41 -3.01 -9.94
N PHE A 188 -15.61 -2.02 -10.36
CA PHE A 188 -15.63 -0.67 -9.79
C PHE A 188 -16.80 0.14 -10.35
#